data_AF-A0A7X0CE96-F1
#
_entry.id   AF-A0A7X0CE96-F1
#
_cell.length_a   1.000
_cell.length_b   1.000
_cell.length_c   1.000
_cell.angle_alpha   90.00
_cell.angle_beta   90.00
_cell.angle_gamma   90.00
#
_symmetry.space_group_name_H-M   'P 1'
#
loop_
_entity.id
_entity.type
_entity.pdbx_description
1 polymer ?
#
loop_
_entity_poly.entity_id
_entity_poly.type
_entity_poly.pdbx_seq_one_letter_code
_entity_poly.pdbx_strand_id
1 'polypeptide(L)'
;MSGNYQIEQVVEPDDSELQLAIRAFSLQEGGAEPAQAATSGADSMQHFLVLLGHACARLDSGTTADDAVADLVRRGLDQGTAQVVVDKAVDVVASNRALESAPPAQHVRPRSGKSIRVFAIVLVIVALVVALLVMR
;
A
#
# COMPACT_ATOMS: atom_id res chain seq x y z
N MET A 1 -16.26 12.07 19.27
CA MET A 1 -14.90 11.50 19.18
C MET A 1 -14.47 11.59 17.73
N SER A 2 -13.56 12.51 17.41
CA SER A 2 -12.91 12.54 16.09
C SER A 2 -11.95 11.36 16.04
N GLY A 3 -12.21 10.40 15.15
CA GLY A 3 -11.21 9.39 14.84
C GLY A 3 -10.05 10.10 14.16
N ASN A 4 -8.97 10.32 14.91
CA ASN A 4 -7.66 10.50 14.31
C ASN A 4 -7.39 9.20 13.55
N TYR A 5 -7.64 9.19 12.24
CA TYR A 5 -6.98 8.21 11.38
C TYR A 5 -5.51 8.59 11.45
N GLN A 6 -4.77 7.96 12.36
CA GLN A 6 -3.32 7.90 12.21
C GLN A 6 -3.12 7.24 10.86
N ILE A 7 -2.72 8.03 9.87
CA ILE A 7 -2.12 7.49 8.66
C ILE A 7 -0.91 6.74 9.19
N GLU A 8 -1.00 5.41 9.21
CA GLU A 8 0.07 4.52 9.61
C GLU A 8 1.29 4.98 8.81
N GLN A 9 2.33 5.42 9.53
CA GLN A 9 3.54 5.93 8.88
C GLN A 9 4.04 4.81 7.97
N VAL A 10 4.31 5.15 6.72
CA VAL A 10 4.97 4.24 5.79
C VAL A 10 6.40 4.07 6.33
N VAL A 11 6.59 3.06 7.16
CA VAL A 11 7.90 2.71 7.71
C VAL A 11 8.70 2.08 6.58
N GLU A 12 9.96 2.49 6.46
CA GLU A 12 10.90 1.84 5.54
C GLU A 12 10.95 0.35 5.88
N PRO A 13 10.63 -0.55 4.92
CA PRO A 13 10.64 -1.97 5.18
C PRO A 13 12.05 -2.45 5.49
N ASP A 14 12.17 -3.54 6.22
CA ASP A 14 13.49 -4.15 6.41
C ASP A 14 14.00 -4.79 5.11
N ASP A 15 15.32 -4.96 5.00
CA ASP A 15 15.95 -5.50 3.79
C ASP A 15 15.49 -6.95 3.47
N SER A 16 15.04 -7.71 4.49
CA SER A 16 14.57 -9.09 4.32
C SER A 16 13.14 -9.16 3.78
N GLU A 17 12.26 -8.28 4.24
CA GLU A 17 10.92 -8.06 3.72
C GLU A 17 10.98 -7.58 2.28
N LEU A 18 11.89 -6.65 1.99
CA LEU A 18 12.12 -6.14 0.64
C LEU A 18 12.59 -7.25 -0.32
N GLN A 19 13.57 -8.07 0.08
CA GLN A 19 14.00 -9.20 -0.75
C GLN A 19 12.90 -10.25 -0.97
N LEU A 20 12.09 -10.51 0.06
CA LEU A 20 10.98 -11.45 -0.04
C LEU A 20 9.90 -10.91 -1.00
N ALA A 21 9.59 -9.63 -0.93
CA ALA A 21 8.66 -8.98 -1.83
C ALA A 21 9.16 -8.99 -3.28
N ILE A 22 10.44 -8.69 -3.52
CA ILE A 22 11.04 -8.76 -4.86
C ILE A 22 10.92 -10.19 -5.41
N ARG A 23 11.29 -11.19 -4.61
CA ARG A 23 11.22 -12.60 -5.02
C ARG A 23 9.80 -13.04 -5.38
N ALA A 24 8.80 -12.57 -4.62
CA ALA A 24 7.40 -12.89 -4.88
C ALA A 24 6.94 -12.40 -6.28
N PHE A 25 7.39 -11.22 -6.71
CA PHE A 25 7.09 -10.69 -8.04
C PHE A 25 7.95 -11.32 -9.15
N SER A 26 9.24 -11.59 -8.91
CA SER A 26 10.11 -12.23 -9.90
C SER A 26 9.68 -13.68 -10.23
N LEU A 27 9.11 -14.41 -9.27
CA LEU A 27 8.59 -15.77 -9.47
C LEU A 27 7.29 -15.80 -10.28
N GLN A 28 6.54 -14.70 -10.35
CA GLN A 28 5.30 -14.64 -11.13
C GLN A 28 5.55 -14.52 -12.64
N GLU A 29 6.69 -13.95 -13.05
CA GLU A 29 7.04 -13.78 -14.48
C GLU A 29 7.83 -14.97 -15.07
N GLY A 30 8.53 -15.74 -14.23
CA GLY A 30 9.36 -16.87 -14.64
C GLY A 30 8.68 -18.22 -14.43
N GLY A 31 7.82 -18.64 -15.37
CA GLY A 31 7.17 -19.95 -15.34
C GLY A 31 8.16 -21.11 -15.47
N ALA A 32 8.65 -21.66 -14.35
CA ALA A 32 9.43 -22.91 -14.34
C ALA A 32 9.45 -23.70 -13.00
N GLU A 33 8.67 -23.32 -11.99
CA GLU A 33 8.50 -24.12 -10.77
C GLU A 33 7.01 -24.38 -10.53
N PRO A 34 6.62 -25.57 -10.04
CA PRO A 34 5.23 -25.93 -9.86
C PRO A 34 4.58 -24.87 -8.97
N ALA A 35 3.43 -24.36 -9.38
CA ALA A 35 2.65 -23.34 -8.69
C ALA A 35 2.65 -23.57 -7.17
N GLN A 36 3.63 -22.99 -6.49
CA GLN A 36 3.60 -22.87 -5.04
C GLN A 36 2.38 -22.00 -4.77
N ALA A 37 1.51 -22.53 -3.91
CA ALA A 37 0.18 -22.04 -3.57
C ALA A 37 -0.06 -20.61 -4.07
N ALA A 38 -0.98 -20.46 -5.05
CA ALA A 38 -1.35 -19.17 -5.61
C ALA A 38 -1.31 -18.11 -4.50
N THR A 39 -0.29 -17.25 -4.55
CA THR A 39 -0.04 -16.22 -3.55
C THR A 39 -1.37 -15.50 -3.39
N SER A 40 -1.94 -15.50 -2.19
CA SER A 40 -3.30 -14.97 -2.06
C SER A 40 -3.28 -13.51 -2.50
N GLY A 41 -4.41 -12.97 -2.96
CA GLY A 41 -4.47 -11.56 -3.33
C GLY A 41 -4.01 -10.64 -2.19
N ALA A 42 -4.21 -11.08 -0.94
CA ALA A 42 -3.71 -10.40 0.25
C ALA A 42 -2.18 -10.42 0.36
N ASP A 43 -1.55 -11.57 0.10
CA ASP A 43 -0.08 -11.70 0.15
C ASP A 43 0.58 -10.87 -0.96
N SER A 44 0.00 -10.89 -2.17
CA SER A 44 0.47 -10.06 -3.29
C SER A 44 0.38 -8.57 -2.97
N MET A 45 -0.72 -8.15 -2.32
CA MET A 45 -0.91 -6.77 -1.89
C MET A 45 0.10 -6.40 -0.80
N GLN A 46 0.39 -7.30 0.14
CA GLN A 46 1.38 -7.05 1.18
C GLN A 46 2.79 -6.86 0.60
N HIS A 47 3.21 -7.72 -0.33
CA HIS A 47 4.48 -7.55 -1.02
C HIS A 47 4.53 -6.25 -1.83
N PHE A 48 3.43 -5.87 -2.48
CA PHE A 48 3.36 -4.60 -3.19
C PHE A 48 3.52 -3.40 -2.24
N LEU A 49 2.87 -3.42 -1.07
CA LEU A 49 2.98 -2.37 -0.06
C LEU A 49 4.41 -2.24 0.49
N VAL A 50 5.13 -3.35 0.63
CA VAL A 50 6.56 -3.34 1.01
C VAL A 50 7.40 -2.64 -0.05
N LEU A 51 7.24 -3.01 -1.34
CA LEU A 51 7.96 -2.35 -2.44
C LEU A 51 7.64 -0.85 -2.52
N LEU A 52 6.36 -0.50 -2.37
CA LEU A 52 5.89 0.88 -2.34
C LEU A 52 6.48 1.65 -1.17
N GLY A 53 6.54 1.05 0.03
CA GLY A 53 7.10 1.68 1.22
C GLY A 53 8.59 2.00 1.07
N HIS A 54 9.37 1.07 0.52
CA HIS A 54 10.77 1.30 0.16
C HIS A 54 10.92 2.47 -0.80
N ALA A 55 10.16 2.47 -1.90
CA ALA A 55 10.23 3.52 -2.91
C ALA A 55 9.85 4.90 -2.33
N CYS A 56 8.80 4.98 -1.50
CA CYS A 56 8.42 6.21 -0.80
C CYS A 56 9.56 6.72 0.09
N ALA A 57 10.17 5.87 0.92
CA ALA A 57 11.28 6.25 1.79
C ALA A 57 12.48 6.80 1.00
N ARG A 58 12.82 6.17 -0.13
CA ARG A 58 13.88 6.66 -1.03
C ARG A 58 13.55 8.05 -1.59
N LEU A 59 12.33 8.25 -2.09
CA LEU A 59 11.88 9.55 -2.63
C LEU A 59 11.79 10.65 -1.56
N ASP A 60 11.40 10.31 -0.34
CA ASP A 60 11.38 11.24 0.79
C ASP A 60 12.77 11.61 1.30
N SER A 61 13.75 10.70 1.18
CA SER A 61 15.16 11.01 1.42
C SER A 61 15.80 11.89 0.33
N GLY A 62 15.06 12.24 -0.73
CA GLY A 62 15.53 13.11 -1.82
C GLY A 62 16.16 12.37 -3.00
N THR A 63 15.99 11.05 -3.08
CA THR A 63 16.39 10.25 -4.25
C THR A 63 15.50 10.59 -5.46
N THR A 64 16.04 10.56 -6.67
CA THR A 64 15.23 10.74 -7.89
C THR A 64 14.37 9.50 -8.19
N ALA A 65 13.29 9.66 -8.97
CA ALA A 65 12.49 8.51 -9.39
C ALA A 65 13.32 7.50 -10.20
N ASP A 66 14.19 7.98 -11.09
CA ASP A 66 15.06 7.12 -11.90
C ASP A 66 16.04 6.32 -11.04
N ASP A 67 16.63 6.95 -10.02
CA ASP A 67 17.53 6.27 -9.08
C ASP A 67 16.78 5.25 -8.20
N ALA A 68 15.51 5.52 -7.84
CA ALA A 68 14.67 4.58 -7.10
C ALA A 68 14.29 3.36 -7.96
N VAL A 69 13.97 3.56 -9.24
CA VAL A 69 13.76 2.47 -10.20
C VAL A 69 15.04 1.65 -10.37
N ALA A 70 16.18 2.32 -10.58
CA ALA A 70 17.47 1.65 -10.71
C ALA A 70 17.85 0.85 -9.45
N ASP A 71 17.47 1.33 -8.26
CA ASP A 71 17.68 0.59 -7.01
C ASP A 71 16.91 -0.74 -6.99
N LEU A 72 15.61 -0.70 -7.28
CA LEU A 72 14.76 -1.90 -7.32
C LEU A 72 15.21 -2.90 -8.40
N VAL A 73 15.59 -2.40 -9.58
CA VAL A 73 16.09 -3.24 -10.67
C VAL A 73 17.42 -3.91 -10.30
N ARG A 74 18.36 -3.17 -9.70
CA ARG A 74 19.62 -3.74 -9.21
C ARG A 74 19.40 -4.83 -8.16
N ARG A 75 18.32 -4.73 -7.39
CA ARG A 75 17.91 -5.72 -6.38
C ARG A 75 17.15 -6.92 -6.96
N GLY A 76 16.89 -6.94 -8.27
CA GLY A 76 16.32 -8.09 -8.98
C GLY A 76 14.84 -7.98 -9.34
N LEU A 77 14.22 -6.80 -9.15
CA LEU A 77 12.86 -6.55 -9.64
C LEU A 77 12.88 -6.29 -11.15
N ASP A 78 11.87 -6.77 -11.87
CA ASP A 78 11.69 -6.43 -13.28
C ASP A 78 11.53 -4.91 -13.49
N GLN A 79 12.03 -4.41 -14.61
CA GLN A 79 12.04 -2.98 -14.93
C GLN A 79 10.62 -2.39 -15.02
N GLY A 80 9.68 -3.10 -15.63
CA GLY A 80 8.29 -2.64 -15.74
C GLY A 80 7.61 -2.60 -14.38
N THR A 81 7.82 -3.63 -13.56
CA THR A 81 7.27 -3.67 -12.19
C THR A 81 7.87 -2.57 -11.30
N ALA A 82 9.19 -2.34 -11.40
CA ALA A 82 9.87 -1.27 -10.68
C ALA A 82 9.33 0.12 -11.05
N GLN A 83 9.08 0.37 -12.35
CA GLN A 83 8.47 1.63 -12.80
C GLN A 83 7.08 1.84 -12.21
N VAL A 84 6.21 0.82 -12.25
CA VAL A 84 4.85 0.91 -11.68
C VAL A 84 4.87 1.23 -10.18
N VAL A 85 5.76 0.57 -9.43
CA VAL A 85 5.92 0.82 -7.99
C VAL A 85 6.37 2.26 -7.74
N VAL A 86 7.39 2.74 -8.45
CA VAL A 86 7.95 4.08 -8.23
C VAL A 86 6.98 5.18 -8.66
N ASP A 87 6.26 5.01 -9.77
CA ASP A 87 5.21 5.95 -10.19
C ASP A 87 4.14 6.11 -9.09
N LYS A 88 3.73 5.00 -8.46
CA LYS A 88 2.81 5.06 -7.32
C LYS A 88 3.43 5.67 -6.08
N ALA A 89 4.71 5.45 -5.82
CA ALA A 89 5.41 6.09 -4.73
C ALA A 89 5.47 7.62 -4.91
N VAL A 90 5.70 8.10 -6.14
CA VAL A 90 5.68 9.53 -6.47
C VAL A 90 4.32 10.15 -6.17
N ASP A 91 3.22 9.51 -6.61
CA ASP A 91 1.86 9.97 -6.33
C ASP A 91 1.59 10.07 -4.82
N VAL A 92 2.03 9.07 -4.05
CA VAL A 92 1.83 9.00 -2.59
C VAL A 92 2.65 10.08 -1.87
N VAL A 93 3.94 10.21 -2.20
CA VAL A 93 4.82 11.22 -1.60
C VAL A 93 4.34 12.63 -1.91
N ALA A 94 3.94 12.90 -3.16
CA ALA A 94 3.36 14.19 -3.53
C ALA A 94 2.08 14.48 -2.73
N SER A 95 1.21 13.49 -2.57
CA SER A 95 -0.01 13.61 -1.78
C SER A 95 0.27 13.88 -0.30
N ASN A 96 1.24 13.18 0.28
CA ASN A 96 1.63 13.36 1.68
C ASN A 96 2.20 14.76 1.91
N ARG A 97 3.10 15.24 1.04
CA ARG A 97 3.63 16.61 1.12
C ARG A 97 2.54 17.67 0.96
N ALA A 98 1.54 17.42 0.12
CA ALA A 98 0.39 18.31 -0.03
C ALA A 98 -0.47 18.37 1.26
N LEU A 99 -0.60 17.24 1.98
CA LEU A 99 -1.28 17.20 3.28
C LEU A 99 -0.49 17.90 4.38
N GLU A 100 0.83 17.73 4.42
CA GLU A 100 1.71 18.37 5.41
C GLU A 100 1.80 19.90 5.23
N SER A 101 1.76 20.36 3.99
CA SER A 101 1.78 21.78 3.64
C SER A 101 0.40 22.45 3.69
N ALA A 102 -0.68 21.67 3.85
CA ALA A 102 -2.01 22.21 3.98
C ALA A 102 -2.13 23.00 5.30
N PRO A 103 -2.78 24.19 5.29
CA PRO A 103 -3.08 24.90 6.52
C PRO A 103 -3.91 23.97 7.44
N PRO A 104 -3.66 23.98 8.78
CA PRO A 104 -4.37 23.11 9.70
C PRO A 104 -5.86 23.30 9.51
N ALA A 105 -6.57 22.20 9.24
CA ALA A 105 -7.99 22.22 8.94
C ALA A 105 -8.75 22.98 10.04
N GLN A 106 -9.27 24.16 9.70
CA GLN A 106 -10.23 24.84 10.55
C GLN A 106 -11.39 23.89 10.77
N HIS A 107 -11.73 23.66 12.05
CA HIS A 107 -12.81 22.80 12.50
C HIS A 107 -14.03 22.91 11.58
N VAL A 108 -14.20 21.94 10.69
CA VAL A 108 -15.36 21.89 9.79
C VAL A 108 -16.56 21.54 10.66
N ARG A 109 -17.37 22.56 10.93
CA ARG A 109 -18.67 22.44 11.58
C ARG A 109 -19.45 21.30 10.89
N PRO A 110 -19.94 20.29 11.63
CA PRO A 110 -20.47 19.08 11.02
C PRO A 110 -21.74 19.41 10.23
N ARG A 111 -21.69 19.26 8.91
CA ARG A 111 -22.88 19.35 8.05
C ARG A 111 -23.23 17.96 7.53
N SER A 112 -24.39 17.49 8.01
CA SER A 112 -25.27 16.47 7.40
C SER A 112 -24.97 14.98 7.68
N GLY A 113 -25.78 14.39 8.55
CA GLY A 113 -25.76 12.99 9.01
C GLY A 113 -26.21 11.93 8.01
N LYS A 114 -25.80 12.02 6.74
CA LYS A 114 -26.09 11.00 5.71
C LYS A 114 -25.01 9.90 5.67
N SER A 115 -23.74 10.25 5.89
CA SER A 115 -22.61 9.30 5.82
C SER A 115 -22.60 8.27 6.95
N ILE A 116 -23.09 8.64 8.15
CA ILE A 116 -23.13 7.73 9.31
C ILE A 116 -24.07 6.54 9.08
N ARG A 117 -25.20 6.75 8.38
CA ARG A 117 -26.16 5.68 8.11
C ARG A 117 -25.62 4.66 7.10
N VAL A 118 -24.85 5.10 6.11
CA VAL A 118 -24.24 4.21 5.10
C VAL A 118 -23.19 3.32 5.76
N PHE A 119 -22.35 3.88 6.62
CA PHE A 119 -21.30 3.11 7.32
C PHE A 119 -21.87 2.03 8.24
N ALA A 120 -22.97 2.34 8.95
CA ALA A 120 -23.67 1.37 9.79
C ALA A 120 -24.26 0.20 8.99
N ILE A 121 -24.79 0.46 7.79
CA ILE A 121 -25.35 -0.59 6.92
C ILE A 121 -24.23 -1.52 6.41
N VAL A 122 -23.09 -0.96 5.99
CA VAL A 122 -21.95 -1.75 5.52
C VAL A 122 -21.42 -2.66 6.64
N LEU A 123 -21.28 -2.14 7.86
CA LEU A 123 -20.84 -2.93 9.02
C LEU A 123 -21.78 -4.09 9.34
N VAL A 124 -23.09 -3.87 9.26
CA VAL A 124 -24.09 -4.94 9.49
C VAL A 124 -23.99 -6.02 8.43
N ILE A 125 -23.82 -5.64 7.14
CA ILE A 125 -23.68 -6.61 6.06
C ILE A 125 -22.41 -7.44 6.22
N VAL A 126 -21.28 -6.82 6.54
CA VAL A 126 -20.00 -7.52 6.77
C VAL A 126 -20.13 -8.49 7.95
N ALA A 127 -20.73 -8.07 9.06
CA ALA A 127 -20.95 -8.94 10.21
C ALA A 127 -21.84 -10.14 9.88
N LEU A 128 -22.88 -9.94 9.06
CA LEU A 128 -23.79 -11.01 8.64
C LEU A 128 -23.10 -12.03 7.72
N VAL A 129 -22.25 -11.55 6.79
CA VAL A 129 -21.46 -12.40 5.90
C VAL A 129 -20.46 -13.24 6.69
N VAL A 130 -19.76 -12.64 7.65
CA VAL A 130 -18.82 -13.36 8.52
C VAL A 130 -19.54 -14.41 9.35
N ALA A 131 -20.68 -14.08 9.95
CA ALA A 131 -21.46 -15.04 10.75
C ALA A 131 -21.94 -16.23 9.91
N LEU A 132 -22.39 -16.00 8.68
CA LEU A 132 -22.81 -17.06 7.75
C LEU A 132 -21.64 -17.95 7.29
N LEU A 133 -20.43 -17.39 7.18
CA LEU A 133 -19.21 -18.13 6.82
C LEU A 133 -18.70 -19.01 7.96
N VAL A 134 -18.87 -18.58 9.21
CA VAL A 134 -18.43 -19.33 10.40
C VAL A 134 -19.40 -20.46 10.77
N MET A 135 -20.68 -20.37 10.40
CA MET A 135 -21.68 -21.42 10.64
C MET A 135 -21.71 -22.53 9.56
N ARG A 136 -20.84 -22.47 8.55
CA ARG A 136 -20.77 -23.45 7.47
C ARG A 136 -19.54 -24.34 7.62
#